data_AF-A0A846AK25-F1
#
_entry.id   AF-A0A846AK25-F1
#
_cell.length_a   1.000
_cell.length_b   1.000
_cell.length_c   1.000
_cell.angle_alpha   90.00
_cell.angle_beta   90.00
_cell.angle_gamma   90.00
#
_symmetry.space_group_name_H-M   'P 1'
#
loop_
_entity.id
_entity.type
_entity.pdbx_description
1 polymer ?
#
loop_
_entity_poly.entity_id
_entity_poly.type
_entity_poly.pdbx_seq_one_letter_code
_entity_poly.pdbx_strand_id
1 'polypeptide(L)' 'MENPKFLSKDHKKIKKRQRGLSRTQKSSQNKIKARNRLGRAHLKVSRRRNDWAVKLAQCVIQ' A
#
# COMPACT_ATOMS: atom_id res chain seq x y z
N MET A 1 2.67 -19.91 10.63
CA MET A 1 2.11 -18.56 10.39
C MET A 1 2.11 -18.29 8.89
N GLU A 2 0.96 -18.36 8.23
CA GLU A 2 0.86 -18.10 6.80
C GLU A 2 1.08 -16.61 6.54
N ASN A 3 2.08 -16.24 5.72
CA ASN A 3 2.30 -14.85 5.33
C ASN A 3 1.04 -14.32 4.61
N PRO A 4 0.37 -13.28 5.12
CA PRO A 4 -0.90 -12.87 4.56
C PRO A 4 -0.78 -12.49 3.08
N LYS A 5 -1.41 -13.30 2.21
CA LYS A 5 -1.39 -13.16 0.74
C LYS A 5 -1.87 -11.78 0.26
N PHE A 6 -2.58 -11.02 1.11
CA PHE A 6 -3.01 -9.65 0.81
C PHE A 6 -1.85 -8.67 0.69
N LEU A 7 -0.74 -8.86 1.43
CA LEU A 7 0.40 -7.93 1.40
C LEU A 7 1.12 -7.96 0.04
N SER A 8 1.26 -9.14 -0.55
CA SER A 8 1.88 -9.31 -1.87
C SER A 8 1.09 -8.57 -2.96
N LYS A 9 -0.26 -8.64 -2.92
CA LYS A 9 -1.13 -7.93 -3.86
C LYS A 9 -0.99 -6.41 -3.72
N ASP A 10 -0.89 -5.91 -2.49
CA ASP A 10 -0.74 -4.47 -2.28
C ASP A 10 0.65 -3.96 -2.68
N HIS A 11 1.71 -4.72 -2.42
CA HIS A 11 3.08 -4.40 -2.86
C HIS A 11 3.17 -4.34 -4.39
N LYS A 12 2.55 -5.28 -5.11
CA LYS A 12 2.45 -5.23 -6.58
C LYS A 12 1.75 -3.95 -7.05
N LYS A 13 0.68 -3.52 -6.38
CA LYS A 13 -0.02 -2.27 -6.68
C LYS A 13 0.83 -1.03 -6.42
N ILE A 14 1.58 -0.99 -5.33
CA ILE A 14 2.52 0.09 -5.02
C ILE A 14 3.60 0.18 -6.11
N LYS A 15 4.24 -0.95 -6.46
CA LYS A 15 5.26 -1.01 -7.52
C LYS A 15 4.73 -0.50 -8.86
N LYS A 16 3.50 -0.89 -9.26
CA LYS A 16 2.85 -0.39 -10.47
C LYS A 16 2.62 1.13 -10.41
N ARG A 17 2.18 1.66 -9.26
CA ARG A 17 1.94 3.10 -9.05
C ARG A 17 3.23 3.92 -9.03
N GLN A 18 4.30 3.41 -8.42
CA GLN A 18 5.63 4.02 -8.47
C GLN A 18 6.15 4.11 -9.91
N ARG A 19 6.07 3.02 -10.68
CA ARG A 19 6.46 3.03 -12.11
C ARG A 19 5.64 4.05 -12.90
N GLY A 20 4.33 4.13 -12.65
CA GLY A 20 3.47 5.15 -13.27
C GLY A 20 3.89 6.58 -12.93
N LEU A 21 4.19 6.86 -11.66
CA LEU A 21 4.64 8.18 -11.21
C LEU A 21 5.99 8.58 -11.83
N SER A 22 6.93 7.63 -11.93
CA SER A 22 8.26 7.86 -12.52
C SER A 22 8.17 8.19 -14.01
N ARG A 23 7.26 7.57 -14.75
CA ARG A 23 7.05 7.80 -16.19
C ARG A 23 6.27 9.07 -16.51
N THR A 24 5.70 9.74 -15.52
CA THR A 24 4.86 10.94 -15.76
C THR A 24 5.73 12.21 -15.85
N GLN A 25 5.42 13.07 -16.83
CA GLN A 25 6.06 14.38 -17.05
C GLN A 25 6.20 15.16 -15.74
N LYS A 26 7.42 15.68 -15.49
CA LYS A 26 7.69 16.58 -14.35
C LYS A 26 6.77 17.82 -14.44
N SER A 27 6.31 18.31 -13.29
CA SER A 27 5.38 19.45 -13.17
C SER A 27 3.95 19.28 -13.74
N SER A 28 3.61 18.16 -14.38
CA SER A 28 2.25 17.97 -14.89
C SER A 28 1.22 17.76 -13.77
N GLN A 29 -0.02 18.19 -14.01
CA GLN A 29 -1.17 17.89 -13.14
C GLN A 29 -1.38 16.38 -12.94
N ASN A 30 -1.05 15.59 -13.94
CA ASN A 30 -1.10 14.12 -13.87
C ASN A 30 -0.09 13.56 -12.86
N LYS A 31 1.06 14.21 -12.65
CA LYS A 31 2.04 13.80 -11.64
C LYS A 31 1.51 14.00 -10.22
N ILE A 32 0.78 15.09 -9.98
CA ILE A 32 0.12 15.36 -8.69
C ILE A 32 -0.93 14.27 -8.43
N LYS A 33 -1.79 13.97 -9.41
CA LYS A 33 -2.78 12.88 -9.33
C LYS A 33 -2.12 11.52 -9.08
N ALA A 34 -1.01 11.22 -9.75
CA ALA A 34 -0.25 9.98 -9.58
C ALA A 34 0.38 9.87 -8.18
N ARG A 35 0.92 10.97 -7.64
CA ARG A 35 1.46 11.03 -6.26
C ARG A 35 0.36 10.76 -5.23
N ASN A 36 -0.81 11.38 -5.38
CA ASN A 36 -1.95 11.15 -4.50
C ASN A 36 -2.42 9.69 -4.56
N ARG A 37 -2.48 9.10 -5.76
CA ARG A 37 -2.79 7.67 -5.95
C ARG A 37 -1.77 6.76 -5.26
N LEU A 38 -0.49 7.10 -5.29
CA LEU A 38 0.56 6.34 -4.61
C LEU A 38 0.41 6.47 -3.08
N GLY A 39 0.24 7.68 -2.56
CA GLY A 39 0.04 7.92 -1.12
C GLY A 39 -1.16 7.16 -0.54
N ARG A 40 -2.31 7.18 -1.23
CA ARG A 40 -3.50 6.40 -0.83
C ARG A 40 -3.24 4.88 -0.78
N ALA A 41 -2.37 4.37 -1.66
CA ALA A 41 -2.01 2.95 -1.64
C ALA A 41 -1.14 2.61 -0.43
N HIS A 42 -0.17 3.45 -0.08
CA HIS A 42 0.65 3.28 1.13
C HIS A 42 -0.21 3.35 2.41
N LEU A 43 -1.12 4.32 2.50
CA LEU A 43 -2.03 4.44 3.64
C LEU A 43 -2.87 3.17 3.83
N LYS A 44 -3.37 2.59 2.74
CA LYS A 44 -4.15 1.36 2.78
C LYS A 44 -3.35 0.17 3.32
N VAL A 45 -2.08 0.04 2.91
CA VAL A 45 -1.17 -1.01 3.41
C VAL A 45 -0.86 -0.83 4.88
N SER A 46 -0.57 0.39 5.31
CA SER A 46 -0.29 0.69 6.72
C SER A 46 -1.48 0.31 7.62
N ARG A 47 -2.69 0.75 7.26
CA ARG A 47 -3.92 0.40 8.00
C ARG A 47 -4.15 -1.10 8.09
N ARG A 48 -3.96 -1.82 6.98
CA ARG A 48 -4.15 -3.28 6.95
C ARG A 48 -3.10 -4.03 7.77
N ARG A 49 -1.85 -3.53 7.81
CA ARG A 49 -0.79 -4.09 8.67
C ARG A 49 -1.14 -3.92 10.15
N ASN A 50 -1.62 -2.74 10.54
CA ASN A 50 -2.02 -2.47 11.93
C ASN A 50 -3.19 -3.35 12.35
N ASP A 51 -4.25 -3.45 11.53
CA ASP A 51 -5.40 -4.32 11.79
C ASP A 51 -5.00 -5.79 11.95
N TRP A 52 -4.11 -6.27 11.06
CA TRP A 52 -3.61 -7.64 11.15
C TRP A 52 -2.79 -7.89 12.43
N ALA A 53 -1.94 -6.94 12.83
CA ALA A 53 -1.15 -7.04 14.06
C ALA A 53 -2.05 -7.08 15.30
N VAL A 54 -3.08 -6.23 15.37
CA VAL A 54 -4.04 -6.22 16.48
C VAL A 54 -4.79 -7.55 16.57
N LYS A 55 -5.28 -8.08 15.43
CA LYS A 55 -5.97 -9.38 15.39
C LYS A 55 -5.07 -10.53 15.81
N LEU A 56 -3.81 -10.50 15.39
CA LEU A 56 -2.82 -11.51 15.79
C LEU A 56 -2.60 -11.46 17.31
N ALA A 57 -2.43 -10.27 17.88
CA ALA A 57 -2.26 -10.11 19.33
C ALA A 57 -3.50 -10.58 20.11
N GLN A 58 -4.71 -10.22 19.65
CA GLN A 58 -5.97 -10.70 20.26
C GLN A 58 -6.08 -12.22 20.22
N CYS A 59 -5.71 -12.85 19.11
CA CYS A 59 -5.73 -14.30 18.97
C CYS A 59 -4.75 -15.01 19.94
N VAL A 60 -3.67 -14.35 20.34
CA VAL A 60 -2.64 -14.92 21.23
C VAL A 60 -2.97 -14.71 22.72
N ILE A 61 -3.77 -13.70 23.06
CA ILE A 61 -4.17 -13.38 24.43
C ILE A 61 -5.41 -14.21 24.88
N GLN A 62 -6.09 -14.86 23.94
CA GLN A 62 -7.25 -15.74 24.20
C GLN A 62 -6.87 -17.04 24.91
#